data_AF-A0A514C2W9-F1
#
_entry.id   AF-A0A514C2W9-F1
#
_cell.length_a   1.000
_cell.length_b   1.000
_cell.length_c   1.000
_cell.angle_alpha   90.00
_cell.angle_beta   90.00
_cell.angle_gamma   90.00
#
_symmetry.space_group_name_H-M   'P 1'
#
loop_
_entity.id
_entity.type
_entity.pdbx_description
1 polymer ?
#
loop_
_entity_poly.entity_id
_entity_poly.type
_entity_poly.pdbx_seq_one_letter_code
_entity_poly.pdbx_strand_id
1 'polypeptide(L)'
;MARIPRLLPLIAVAIGGVVLVRAVGVAPGLFEGAKAWAEEAVPAAAGAPPNAPAAVCALTPEQLAQQAGISPAELRIIQSLSARRAELDARDTDMASMLPLLTAAEQKLDARVQALEQVKREVAAMLGQVEGKEKEEIDRLVAVYSAMRPREAARVFATLDDDVRLPVAAAMRPRTLAAVMAQMEPDAARSLTEKLARRFAAQQELAARASRAAQAEPEPAAAAAPTPQPAAAAPSAQPPAPRPAAQRTPARRPAPRPAARPAASPPEPTGERPYQPAAAAPNQPRQSVQ
;
A
#
# COMPACT_ATOMS: atom_id res chain seq x y z
N MET A 1 -15.87 -37.02 3.72
CA MET A 1 -16.30 -36.02 2.71
C MET A 1 -17.02 -34.89 3.44
N ALA A 2 -16.29 -33.86 3.88
CA ALA A 2 -16.87 -32.70 4.56
C ALA A 2 -17.22 -31.62 3.52
N ARG A 3 -18.49 -31.18 3.51
CA ARG A 3 -19.01 -30.15 2.61
C ARG A 3 -18.62 -28.77 3.14
N ILE A 4 -17.92 -27.99 2.33
CA ILE A 4 -17.57 -26.58 2.62
C ILE A 4 -18.76 -25.70 2.22
N PRO A 5 -19.37 -24.93 3.14
CA PRO A 5 -20.43 -23.99 2.80
C PRO A 5 -19.84 -22.80 2.02
N ARG A 6 -20.46 -22.48 0.88
CA ARG A 6 -20.05 -21.41 -0.03
C ARG A 6 -20.28 -20.05 0.63
N LEU A 7 -19.21 -19.35 0.99
CA LEU A 7 -19.19 -17.97 1.52
C LEU A 7 -19.34 -16.89 0.42
N LEU A 8 -19.40 -17.31 -0.85
CA LEU A 8 -19.53 -16.41 -2.00
C LEU A 8 -20.81 -15.55 -2.05
N PRO A 9 -22.00 -15.96 -1.56
CA PRO A 9 -23.17 -15.08 -1.55
C PRO A 9 -23.15 -14.06 -0.40
N LEU A 10 -22.40 -14.28 0.69
CA LEU A 10 -22.32 -13.35 1.82
C LEU A 10 -21.37 -12.16 1.53
N ILE A 11 -20.30 -12.39 0.78
CA ILE A 11 -19.38 -11.33 0.36
C ILE A 11 -20.04 -10.41 -0.69
N ALA A 12 -20.92 -10.94 -1.54
CA ALA A 12 -21.68 -10.15 -2.51
C ALA A 12 -22.71 -9.21 -1.86
N VAL A 13 -23.32 -9.60 -0.73
CA VAL A 13 -24.25 -8.74 0.03
C VAL A 13 -23.49 -7.63 0.79
N ALA A 14 -22.26 -7.90 1.26
CA ALA A 14 -21.44 -6.90 1.95
C ALA A 14 -20.91 -5.79 1.01
N ILE A 15 -20.68 -6.08 -0.28
CA ILE A 15 -20.23 -5.07 -1.24
C ILE A 15 -21.43 -4.34 -1.89
N GLY A 16 -22.58 -5.01 -2.06
CA GLY A 16 -23.80 -4.38 -2.55
C GLY A 16 -24.52 -3.47 -1.54
N GLY A 17 -24.39 -3.74 -0.23
CA GLY A 17 -25.05 -2.95 0.82
C GLY A 17 -24.39 -1.60 1.14
N VAL A 18 -23.09 -1.45 0.86
CA VAL A 18 -22.33 -0.23 1.26
C VAL A 18 -22.43 0.90 0.22
N VAL A 19 -22.91 0.61 -1.00
CA VAL A 19 -23.15 1.65 -2.02
C VAL A 19 -24.55 2.28 -1.89
N LEU A 20 -25.49 1.63 -1.18
CA LEU A 20 -26.86 2.14 -1.02
C LEU A 20 -27.09 2.97 0.25
N VAL A 21 -26.11 3.07 1.15
CA VAL A 21 -26.18 3.93 2.35
C VAL A 21 -25.58 5.33 2.10
N ARG A 22 -24.94 5.55 0.94
CA ARG A 22 -24.42 6.87 0.55
C ARG A 22 -25.30 7.55 -0.51
N ALA A 23 -26.62 7.40 -0.42
CA ALA A 23 -27.59 8.05 -1.31
C ALA A 23 -28.96 8.33 -0.66
N VAL A 24 -29.04 8.42 0.67
CA VAL A 24 -30.26 8.88 1.37
C VAL A 24 -29.83 9.88 2.43
N GLY A 25 -30.04 11.17 2.16
CA GLY A 25 -29.71 12.23 3.12
C GLY A 25 -29.41 13.62 2.55
N VAL A 26 -29.62 13.88 1.25
CA VAL A 26 -29.69 15.25 0.72
C VAL A 26 -31.13 15.49 0.32
N ALA A 27 -31.86 16.20 1.18
CA ALA A 27 -33.26 16.55 0.98
C ALA A 27 -33.44 17.46 -0.25
N PRO A 28 -34.41 17.19 -1.15
CA PRO A 28 -34.86 18.16 -2.14
C PRO A 28 -35.84 19.09 -1.43
N GLY A 29 -35.39 20.31 -1.11
CA GLY A 29 -36.24 21.31 -0.42
C GLY A 29 -35.49 22.40 0.33
N LEU A 30 -34.17 22.27 0.54
CA LEU A 30 -33.40 23.28 1.27
C LEU A 30 -33.09 24.55 0.44
N PHE A 31 -33.42 24.57 -0.84
CA PHE A 31 -33.17 25.70 -1.75
C PHE A 31 -34.44 26.45 -2.21
N GLU A 32 -35.64 26.04 -1.80
CA GLU A 32 -36.87 26.81 -2.04
C GLU A 32 -37.00 28.01 -1.09
N GLY A 33 -36.41 27.91 0.11
CA GLY A 33 -36.30 29.04 1.04
C GLY A 33 -35.38 30.17 0.55
N ALA A 34 -34.53 29.94 -0.46
CA ALA A 34 -33.65 30.97 -1.01
C ALA A 34 -34.28 31.78 -2.15
N LYS A 35 -35.35 31.28 -2.78
CA LYS A 35 -36.10 32.00 -3.83
C LYS A 35 -37.26 32.82 -3.29
N ALA A 36 -37.86 32.43 -2.16
CA ALA A 36 -38.93 33.20 -1.53
C ALA A 36 -38.49 34.53 -0.88
N TRP A 37 -37.17 34.73 -0.70
CA TRP A 37 -36.61 35.98 -0.17
C TRP A 37 -36.04 36.91 -1.26
N ALA A 38 -35.98 36.45 -2.51
CA ALA A 38 -35.45 37.22 -3.63
C ALA A 38 -36.56 37.84 -4.50
N GLU A 39 -37.83 37.54 -4.25
CA GLU A 39 -38.96 37.98 -5.08
C GLU A 39 -40.07 38.66 -4.26
N GLU A 40 -39.72 39.30 -3.14
CA GLU A 40 -40.65 40.18 -2.42
C GLU A 40 -39.93 41.41 -1.87
N ALA A 41 -39.76 42.42 -2.74
CA ALA A 41 -39.82 43.86 -2.45
C ALA A 41 -38.97 44.68 -3.44
N VAL A 42 -39.44 44.83 -4.68
CA VAL A 42 -39.29 46.09 -5.41
C VAL A 42 -40.65 46.39 -6.06
N PRO A 43 -41.28 47.50 -5.67
CA PRO A 43 -41.41 48.55 -6.67
C PRO A 43 -40.72 49.83 -6.21
N ALA A 44 -40.03 50.43 -7.18
CA ALA A 44 -39.41 51.72 -7.08
C ALA A 44 -40.45 52.81 -6.75
N ALA A 45 -40.16 53.62 -5.75
CA ALA A 45 -40.68 54.97 -5.63
C ALA A 45 -39.54 55.87 -5.12
N ALA A 46 -39.25 56.91 -5.91
CA ALA A 46 -38.25 57.91 -5.64
C ALA A 46 -38.52 58.67 -4.33
N GLY A 47 -37.48 58.97 -3.56
CA GLY A 47 -37.54 59.97 -2.49
C GLY A 47 -36.59 59.72 -1.31
N ALA A 48 -35.58 60.58 -1.21
CA ALA A 48 -34.75 60.85 -0.02
C ALA A 48 -33.70 59.78 0.41
N PRO A 49 -32.49 60.21 0.83
CA PRO A 49 -31.49 59.28 1.37
C PRO A 49 -32.01 58.68 2.70
N PRO A 50 -31.79 57.38 2.97
CA PRO A 50 -32.08 56.84 4.28
C PRO A 50 -31.14 57.50 5.30
N ASN A 51 -31.73 58.22 6.25
CA ASN A 51 -31.06 58.70 7.44
C ASN A 51 -30.20 57.57 8.03
N ALA A 52 -28.88 57.74 7.97
CA ALA A 52 -27.99 57.06 8.89
C ALA A 52 -28.54 57.34 10.31
N PRO A 53 -28.76 56.33 11.16
CA PRO A 53 -29.13 56.61 12.54
C PRO A 53 -28.04 57.51 13.12
N ALA A 54 -28.46 58.71 13.52
CA ALA A 54 -27.60 59.69 14.16
C ALA A 54 -26.79 58.96 15.24
N ALA A 55 -25.47 59.12 15.18
CA ALA A 55 -24.56 58.63 16.21
C ALA A 55 -25.03 59.21 17.55
N VAL A 56 -25.76 58.40 18.31
CA VAL A 56 -26.24 58.73 19.63
C VAL A 56 -25.01 58.79 20.51
N CYS A 57 -24.61 60.02 20.85
CA CYS A 57 -23.69 60.42 21.92
C CYS A 57 -22.75 59.32 22.47
N ALA A 58 -21.77 58.87 21.68
CA ALA A 58 -20.59 58.25 22.27
C ALA A 58 -19.72 59.38 22.85
N LEU A 59 -19.75 59.56 24.17
CA LEU A 59 -18.81 60.43 24.87
C LEU A 59 -17.39 60.09 24.42
N THR A 60 -16.58 61.10 24.10
CA THR A 60 -15.18 60.85 23.75
C THR A 60 -14.47 60.22 24.97
N PRO A 61 -13.43 59.40 24.78
CA PRO A 61 -12.71 58.77 25.89
C PRO A 61 -12.24 59.77 26.95
N GLU A 62 -12.00 61.02 26.55
CA GLU A 62 -11.61 62.11 27.45
C GLU A 62 -12.77 62.66 28.27
N GLN A 63 -13.98 62.73 27.71
CA GLN A 63 -15.19 63.10 28.44
C GLN A 63 -15.63 61.98 29.41
N LEU A 64 -15.43 60.72 29.03
CA LEU A 64 -15.65 59.56 29.90
C LEU A 64 -14.67 59.56 31.08
N ALA A 65 -13.40 59.90 30.83
CA ALA A 65 -12.38 60.04 31.87
C ALA A 65 -12.75 61.13 32.91
N GLN A 66 -13.21 62.29 32.43
CA GLN A 66 -13.62 63.42 33.27
C GLN A 66 -14.85 63.12 34.14
N GLN A 67 -15.85 62.39 33.62
CA GLN A 67 -17.02 61.96 34.39
C GLN A 67 -16.69 60.90 35.44
N ALA A 68 -15.69 60.04 35.17
CA ALA A 68 -15.25 59.00 36.09
C ALA A 68 -14.23 59.49 37.15
N GLY A 69 -13.74 60.74 37.05
CA GLY A 69 -12.69 61.28 37.92
C GLY A 69 -11.31 60.66 37.69
N ILE A 70 -11.07 60.06 36.51
CA ILE A 70 -9.85 59.32 36.16
C ILE A 70 -9.02 60.14 35.16
N SER A 71 -7.68 60.07 35.24
CA SER A 71 -6.80 60.71 34.26
C SER A 71 -6.91 60.05 32.88
N PRO A 72 -6.86 60.80 31.75
CA PRO A 72 -6.96 60.23 30.41
C PRO A 72 -5.85 59.21 30.09
N ALA A 73 -4.68 59.29 30.75
CA ALA A 73 -3.61 58.29 30.61
C ALA A 73 -3.97 56.95 31.28
N GLU A 74 -4.60 57.00 32.44
CA GLU A 74 -5.03 55.82 33.20
C GLU A 74 -6.17 55.09 32.48
N LEU A 75 -7.08 55.83 31.86
CA LEU A 75 -8.16 55.27 31.04
C LEU A 75 -7.62 54.50 29.82
N ARG A 76 -6.55 54.98 29.17
CA ARG A 76 -5.89 54.26 28.06
C ARG A 76 -5.24 52.96 28.53
N ILE A 77 -4.64 52.94 29.72
CA ILE A 77 -4.04 51.73 30.31
C ILE A 77 -5.12 50.71 30.65
N ILE A 78 -6.23 51.13 31.25
CA ILE A 78 -7.35 50.22 31.55
C ILE A 78 -7.91 49.62 30.26
N GLN A 79 -8.06 50.43 29.20
CA GLN A 79 -8.50 49.93 27.90
C GLN A 79 -7.50 48.93 27.30
N SER A 80 -6.20 49.21 27.32
CA SER A 80 -5.20 48.29 26.77
C SER A 80 -5.11 46.98 27.55
N LEU A 81 -5.22 47.01 28.88
CA LEU A 81 -5.30 45.81 29.71
C LEU A 81 -6.58 45.01 29.45
N SER A 82 -7.72 45.68 29.27
CA SER A 82 -8.99 45.02 28.93
C SER A 82 -8.91 44.34 27.55
N ALA A 83 -8.32 45.01 26.56
CA ALA A 83 -8.11 44.46 25.23
C ALA A 83 -7.14 43.27 25.26
N ARG A 84 -6.06 43.38 26.02
CA ARG A 84 -5.11 42.27 26.20
C ARG A 84 -5.77 41.08 26.90
N ARG A 85 -6.64 41.33 27.88
CA ARG A 85 -7.38 40.25 28.55
C ARG A 85 -8.32 39.55 27.58
N ALA A 86 -9.08 40.29 26.76
CA ALA A 86 -9.93 39.68 25.74
C ALA A 86 -9.13 38.83 24.73
N GLU A 87 -7.92 39.28 24.35
CA GLU A 87 -7.02 38.50 23.48
C GLU A 87 -6.53 37.20 24.14
N LEU A 88 -6.20 37.25 25.44
CA LEU A 88 -5.78 36.07 26.20
C LEU A 88 -6.94 35.10 26.41
N ASP A 89 -8.11 35.60 26.78
CA ASP A 89 -9.32 34.79 26.96
C ASP A 89 -9.68 34.07 25.65
N ALA A 90 -9.55 34.74 24.50
CA ALA A 90 -9.74 34.12 23.18
C ALA A 90 -8.73 32.98 22.91
N ARG A 91 -7.44 33.20 23.20
CA ARG A 91 -6.42 32.16 23.06
C ARG A 91 -6.66 30.98 24.00
N ASP A 92 -7.07 31.24 25.23
CA ASP A 92 -7.37 30.20 26.21
C ASP A 92 -8.56 29.36 25.74
N THR A 93 -9.60 29.98 25.15
CA THR A 93 -10.71 29.22 24.55
C THR A 93 -10.28 28.40 23.34
N ASP A 94 -9.41 28.94 22.48
CA ASP A 94 -8.88 28.20 21.33
C ASP A 94 -8.06 26.99 21.79
N MET A 95 -7.17 27.17 22.76
CA MET A 95 -6.38 26.07 23.33
C MET A 95 -7.26 25.05 24.05
N ALA A 96 -8.26 25.49 24.82
CA ALA A 96 -9.22 24.61 25.47
C ALA A 96 -10.01 23.75 24.47
N SER A 97 -10.25 24.24 23.25
CA SER A 97 -10.89 23.48 22.18
C SER A 97 -9.95 22.48 21.48
N MET A 98 -8.66 22.81 21.33
CA MET A 98 -7.69 21.98 20.61
C MET A 98 -7.12 20.84 21.46
N LEU A 99 -6.87 21.08 22.76
CA LEU A 99 -6.34 20.07 23.69
C LEU A 99 -7.13 18.75 23.70
N PRO A 100 -8.47 18.72 23.77
CA PRO A 100 -9.22 17.46 23.74
C PRO A 100 -9.10 16.73 22.38
N LEU A 101 -8.96 17.46 21.27
CA LEU A 101 -8.75 16.86 19.96
C LEU A 101 -7.36 16.22 19.84
N LEU A 102 -6.34 16.90 20.38
CA LEU A 102 -4.96 16.40 20.37
C LEU A 102 -4.81 15.16 21.25
N THR A 103 -5.37 15.19 22.46
CA THR A 103 -5.35 14.04 23.37
C THR A 103 -6.10 12.84 22.80
N ALA A 104 -7.25 13.04 22.15
CA ALA A 104 -7.95 11.97 21.44
C ALA A 104 -7.13 11.43 20.25
N ALA A 105 -6.39 12.30 19.55
CA ALA A 105 -5.50 11.88 18.46
C ALA A 105 -4.30 11.07 18.99
N GLU A 106 -3.69 11.48 20.11
CA GLU A 106 -2.62 10.76 20.78
C GLU A 106 -3.07 9.36 21.24
N GLN A 107 -4.21 9.28 21.94
CA GLN A 107 -4.79 7.98 22.34
C GLN A 107 -5.07 7.07 21.14
N LYS A 108 -5.52 7.63 20.01
CA LYS A 108 -5.75 6.87 18.78
C LYS A 108 -4.45 6.39 18.14
N LEU A 109 -3.38 7.19 18.21
CA LEU A 109 -2.06 6.79 17.76
C LEU A 109 -1.49 5.68 18.63
N ASP A 110 -1.57 5.82 19.95
CA ASP A 110 -1.11 4.81 20.90
C ASP A 110 -1.85 3.48 20.70
N ALA A 111 -3.18 3.52 20.53
CA ALA A 111 -3.97 2.34 20.21
C ALA A 111 -3.53 1.67 18.89
N ARG A 112 -3.16 2.46 17.88
CA ARG A 112 -2.64 1.93 16.60
C ARG A 112 -1.24 1.34 16.76
N VAL A 113 -0.36 1.97 17.52
CA VAL A 113 0.99 1.46 17.80
C VAL A 113 0.88 0.12 18.53
N GLN A 114 0.07 0.05 19.60
CA GLN A 114 -0.17 -1.20 20.33
C GLN A 114 -0.76 -2.29 19.45
N ALA A 115 -1.72 -1.95 18.56
CA ALA A 115 -2.27 -2.91 17.61
C ALA A 115 -1.21 -3.43 16.62
N LEU A 116 -0.34 -2.56 16.11
CA LEU A 116 0.75 -2.96 15.22
C LEU A 116 1.80 -3.81 15.94
N GLU A 117 2.14 -3.48 17.19
CA GLU A 117 3.03 -4.30 18.01
C GLU A 117 2.43 -5.67 18.31
N GLN A 118 1.11 -5.74 18.55
CA GLN A 118 0.41 -7.00 18.72
C GLN A 118 0.49 -7.85 17.45
N VAL A 119 0.19 -7.28 16.28
CA VAL A 119 0.30 -7.99 15.00
C VAL A 119 1.75 -8.43 14.74
N LYS A 120 2.75 -7.58 15.03
CA LYS A 120 4.17 -7.94 14.91
C LYS A 120 4.51 -9.14 15.79
N ARG A 121 4.03 -9.18 17.04
CA ARG A 121 4.24 -10.31 17.96
C ARG A 121 3.55 -11.57 17.46
N GLU A 122 2.32 -11.47 16.97
CA GLU A 122 1.58 -12.61 16.41
C GLU A 122 2.28 -13.19 15.18
N VAL A 123 2.71 -12.34 14.25
CA VAL A 123 3.46 -12.76 13.06
C VAL A 123 4.79 -13.39 13.45
N ALA A 124 5.54 -12.80 14.38
CA ALA A 124 6.79 -13.38 14.88
C ALA A 124 6.57 -14.74 15.55
N ALA A 125 5.49 -14.90 16.32
CA ALA A 125 5.13 -16.16 16.96
C ALA A 125 4.74 -17.23 15.93
N MET A 126 3.93 -16.87 14.93
CA MET A 126 3.55 -17.77 13.84
C MET A 126 4.77 -18.20 13.01
N LEU A 127 5.67 -17.28 12.71
CA LEU A 127 6.90 -17.58 11.98
C LEU A 127 7.79 -18.55 12.78
N GLY A 128 7.99 -18.29 14.08
CA GLY A 128 8.74 -19.21 14.94
C GLY A 128 8.11 -20.60 15.06
N GLN A 129 6.77 -20.70 15.08
CA GLN A 129 6.07 -21.99 15.06
C GLN A 129 6.25 -22.75 13.74
N VAL A 130 6.25 -22.05 12.60
CA VAL A 130 6.47 -22.65 11.28
C VAL A 130 7.91 -23.13 11.17
N GLU A 131 8.89 -22.30 11.51
CA GLU A 131 10.32 -22.66 11.52
C GLU A 131 10.59 -23.86 12.44
N GLY A 132 9.96 -23.91 13.62
CA GLY A 132 10.05 -25.04 14.53
C GLY A 132 9.51 -26.35 13.93
N LYS A 133 8.33 -26.30 13.30
CA LYS A 133 7.73 -27.47 12.64
C LYS A 133 8.55 -27.94 11.44
N GLU A 134 9.04 -27.02 10.61
CA GLU A 134 9.89 -27.34 9.47
C GLU A 134 11.19 -28.01 9.94
N LYS A 135 11.81 -27.49 11.00
CA LYS A 135 12.99 -28.10 11.60
C LYS A 135 12.72 -29.50 12.13
N GLU A 136 11.61 -29.71 12.86
CA GLU A 136 11.24 -31.05 13.33
C GLU A 136 11.02 -32.03 12.18
N GLU A 137 10.40 -31.60 11.08
CA GLU A 137 10.19 -32.42 9.91
C GLU A 137 11.51 -32.78 9.22
N ILE A 138 12.41 -31.81 9.05
CA ILE A 138 13.76 -32.05 8.54
C ILE A 138 14.52 -33.02 9.46
N ASP A 139 14.48 -32.84 10.78
CA ASP A 139 15.16 -33.70 11.74
C ASP A 139 14.63 -35.15 11.68
N ARG A 140 13.31 -35.33 11.49
CA ARG A 140 12.70 -36.66 11.26
C ARG A 140 13.22 -37.28 9.96
N LEU A 141 13.29 -36.52 8.88
CA LEU A 141 13.83 -37.01 7.60
C LEU A 141 15.32 -37.40 7.75
N VAL A 142 16.12 -36.56 8.41
CA VAL A 142 17.52 -36.85 8.72
C VAL A 142 17.65 -38.14 9.54
N ALA A 143 16.78 -38.36 10.53
CA ALA A 143 16.78 -39.60 11.32
C ALA A 143 16.52 -40.84 10.46
N VAL A 144 15.53 -40.78 9.54
CA VAL A 144 15.22 -41.88 8.62
C VAL A 144 16.41 -42.20 7.71
N TYR A 145 17.01 -41.18 7.08
CA TYR A 145 18.13 -41.40 6.16
C TYR A 145 19.42 -41.82 6.88
N SER A 146 19.66 -41.32 8.10
CA SER A 146 20.85 -41.69 8.89
C SER A 146 20.78 -43.09 9.49
N ALA A 147 19.57 -43.64 9.69
CA ALA A 147 19.38 -45.02 10.12
C ALA A 147 19.52 -46.04 8.97
N MET A 148 19.40 -45.60 7.71
CA MET A 148 19.51 -46.44 6.52
C MET A 148 20.98 -46.69 6.13
N ARG A 149 21.23 -47.77 5.36
CA ARG A 149 22.57 -48.07 4.84
C ARG A 149 23.02 -46.96 3.89
N PRO A 150 24.28 -46.48 3.94
CA PRO A 150 24.74 -45.36 3.11
C PRO A 150 24.52 -45.58 1.60
N ARG A 151 24.59 -46.83 1.13
CA ARG A 151 24.35 -47.19 -0.28
C ARG A 151 22.91 -47.07 -0.73
N GLU A 152 21.97 -47.34 0.15
CA GLU A 152 20.55 -47.21 -0.14
C GLU A 152 20.13 -45.75 -0.01
N ALA A 153 20.63 -45.05 1.02
CA ALA A 153 20.46 -43.61 1.19
C ALA A 153 20.93 -42.83 -0.04
N ALA A 154 22.14 -43.09 -0.54
CA ALA A 154 22.69 -42.43 -1.72
C ALA A 154 21.80 -42.55 -2.97
N ARG A 155 21.21 -43.73 -3.19
CA ARG A 155 20.34 -43.99 -4.35
C ARG A 155 19.04 -43.19 -4.28
N VAL A 156 18.40 -43.17 -3.10
CA VAL A 156 17.15 -42.41 -2.90
C VAL A 156 17.43 -40.91 -2.89
N PHE A 157 18.54 -40.48 -2.31
CA PHE A 157 18.91 -39.06 -2.24
C PHE A 157 19.20 -38.45 -3.62
N ALA A 158 19.70 -39.26 -4.56
CA ALA A 158 19.92 -38.82 -5.94
C ALA A 158 18.61 -38.50 -6.68
N THR A 159 17.50 -39.15 -6.33
CA THR A 159 16.18 -38.95 -6.96
C THR A 159 15.34 -37.85 -6.32
N LEU A 160 15.77 -37.30 -5.18
CA LEU A 160 15.05 -36.23 -4.48
C LEU A 160 15.22 -34.87 -5.16
N ASP A 161 14.17 -34.05 -5.09
CA ASP A 161 14.18 -32.65 -5.49
C ASP A 161 15.06 -31.79 -4.57
N ASP A 162 15.67 -30.74 -5.13
CA ASP A 162 16.60 -29.86 -4.40
C ASP A 162 15.95 -29.16 -3.19
N ASP A 163 14.66 -28.86 -3.27
CA ASP A 163 13.92 -28.16 -2.22
C ASP A 163 13.90 -28.94 -0.89
N VAL A 164 13.86 -30.28 -0.95
CA VAL A 164 13.91 -31.16 0.22
C VAL A 164 15.33 -31.67 0.46
N ARG A 165 16.08 -31.93 -0.61
CA ARG A 165 17.43 -32.50 -0.54
C ARG A 165 18.43 -31.57 0.14
N LEU A 166 18.40 -30.27 -0.16
CA LEU A 166 19.37 -29.32 0.35
C LEU A 166 19.19 -29.03 1.85
N PRO A 167 17.97 -28.77 2.38
CA PRO A 167 17.77 -28.63 3.82
C PRO A 167 18.17 -29.87 4.61
N VAL A 168 17.79 -31.07 4.14
CA VAL A 168 18.13 -32.34 4.80
C VAL A 168 19.65 -32.59 4.79
N ALA A 169 20.33 -32.33 3.66
CA ALA A 169 21.78 -32.44 3.59
C ALA A 169 22.49 -31.46 4.52
N ALA A 170 21.99 -30.23 4.63
CA ALA A 170 22.57 -29.19 5.49
C ALA A 170 22.37 -29.48 6.98
N ALA A 171 21.25 -30.11 7.36
CA ALA A 171 20.97 -30.51 8.74
C ALA A 171 21.66 -31.83 9.15
N MET A 172 22.14 -32.62 8.19
CA MET A 172 22.77 -33.91 8.46
C MET A 172 24.15 -33.76 9.14
N ARG A 173 24.48 -34.74 10.00
CA ARG A 173 25.82 -34.79 10.62
C ARG A 173 26.90 -34.95 9.54
N PRO A 174 28.03 -34.21 9.60
CA PRO A 174 29.05 -34.23 8.55
C PRO A 174 29.60 -35.64 8.24
N ARG A 175 29.78 -36.47 9.27
CA ARG A 175 30.27 -37.85 9.12
C ARG A 175 29.29 -38.73 8.35
N THR A 176 27.99 -38.61 8.62
CA THR A 176 26.96 -39.39 7.92
C THR A 176 26.80 -38.90 6.48
N LEU A 177 26.87 -37.58 6.26
CA LEU A 177 26.83 -37.00 4.92
C LEU A 177 27.99 -37.48 4.05
N ALA A 178 29.21 -37.49 4.59
CA ALA A 178 30.38 -38.01 3.90
C ALA A 178 30.21 -39.49 3.51
N ALA A 179 29.65 -40.33 4.39
CA ALA A 179 29.41 -41.74 4.11
C ALA A 179 28.38 -41.95 3.00
N VAL A 180 27.33 -41.12 2.93
CA VAL A 180 26.34 -41.16 1.85
C VAL A 180 26.94 -40.66 0.54
N MET A 181 27.67 -39.53 0.55
CA MET A 181 28.33 -38.97 -0.63
C MET A 181 29.38 -39.92 -1.23
N ALA A 182 30.12 -40.65 -0.40
CA ALA A 182 31.09 -41.65 -0.85
C ALA A 182 30.46 -42.78 -1.68
N GLN A 183 29.15 -42.98 -1.54
CA GLN A 183 28.39 -44.03 -2.20
C GLN A 183 27.47 -43.51 -3.32
N MET A 184 27.47 -42.18 -3.54
CA MET A 184 26.80 -41.51 -4.66
C MET A 184 27.65 -41.54 -5.93
N GLU A 185 27.02 -41.22 -7.05
CA GLU A 185 27.69 -40.94 -8.32
C GLU A 185 28.43 -39.58 -8.24
N PRO A 186 29.65 -39.46 -8.81
CA PRO A 186 30.50 -38.28 -8.64
C PRO A 186 29.88 -36.97 -9.15
N ASP A 187 29.11 -36.97 -10.24
CA ASP A 187 28.44 -35.77 -10.73
C ASP A 187 27.32 -35.32 -9.79
N ALA A 188 26.54 -36.26 -9.24
CA ALA A 188 25.52 -35.96 -8.23
C ALA A 188 26.13 -35.35 -6.96
N ALA A 189 27.24 -35.91 -6.45
CA ALA A 189 27.95 -35.38 -5.28
C ALA A 189 28.54 -33.98 -5.52
N ARG A 190 29.09 -33.73 -6.72
CA ARG A 190 29.56 -32.40 -7.13
C ARG A 190 28.41 -31.39 -7.10
N SER A 191 27.29 -31.73 -7.72
CA SER A 191 26.13 -30.82 -7.81
C SER A 191 25.55 -30.46 -6.43
N LEU A 192 25.48 -31.43 -5.52
CA LEU A 192 25.01 -31.20 -4.15
C LEU A 192 25.93 -30.22 -3.40
N THR A 193 27.23 -30.42 -3.53
CA THR A 193 28.25 -29.58 -2.86
C THR A 193 28.21 -28.15 -3.38
N GLU A 194 28.11 -27.95 -4.69
CA GLU A 194 28.00 -26.62 -5.29
C GLU A 194 26.73 -25.90 -4.84
N LYS A 195 25.60 -26.59 -4.79
CA LYS A 195 24.32 -26.00 -4.33
C LYS A 195 24.35 -25.66 -2.84
N LEU A 196 24.91 -26.52 -2.00
CA LEU A 196 25.11 -26.24 -0.57
C LEU A 196 26.05 -25.04 -0.37
N ALA A 197 27.16 -24.97 -1.10
CA ALA A 197 28.09 -23.86 -1.04
C ALA A 197 27.45 -22.53 -1.46
N ARG A 198 26.67 -22.53 -2.56
CA ARG A 198 25.91 -21.34 -3.01
C ARG A 198 24.90 -20.88 -1.97
N ARG A 199 24.17 -21.82 -1.34
CA ARG A 199 23.22 -21.52 -0.26
C ARG A 199 23.92 -20.87 0.94
N PHE A 200 25.04 -21.46 1.37
CA PHE A 200 25.81 -20.94 2.51
C PHE A 200 26.39 -19.55 2.23
N ALA A 201 26.94 -19.33 1.03
CA ALA A 201 27.42 -18.02 0.61
C ALA A 201 26.29 -16.96 0.59
N ALA A 202 25.13 -17.31 0.04
CA ALA A 202 23.97 -16.42 0.04
C ALA A 202 23.51 -16.06 1.47
N GLN A 203 23.51 -17.03 2.39
CA GLN A 203 23.18 -16.79 3.80
C GLN A 203 24.21 -15.87 4.48
N GLN A 204 25.50 -16.03 4.19
CA GLN A 204 26.54 -15.13 4.71
C GLN A 204 26.42 -13.71 4.17
N GLU A 205 26.11 -13.54 2.88
CA GLU A 205 25.89 -12.22 2.30
C GLU A 205 24.70 -11.51 2.95
N LEU A 206 23.60 -12.23 3.17
CA LEU A 206 22.43 -11.70 3.87
C LEU A 206 22.77 -11.31 5.30
N ALA A 207 23.51 -12.15 6.03
CA ALA A 207 23.99 -11.83 7.38
C ALA A 207 24.92 -10.60 7.39
N ALA A 208 25.82 -10.49 6.42
CA ALA A 208 26.74 -9.35 6.28
C ALA A 208 26.03 -8.06 5.84
N ARG A 209 24.94 -8.17 5.08
CA ARG A 209 24.06 -7.03 4.75
C ARG A 209 23.27 -6.59 5.97
N ALA A 210 22.72 -7.54 6.73
CA ALA A 210 22.00 -7.26 7.96
C ALA A 210 22.90 -6.62 9.02
N SER A 211 24.14 -7.12 9.19
CA SER A 211 25.11 -6.52 10.11
C SER A 211 25.55 -5.13 9.68
N ARG A 212 25.75 -4.90 8.36
CA ARG A 212 26.02 -3.55 7.84
C ARG A 212 24.84 -2.61 8.01
N ALA A 213 23.61 -3.07 7.80
CA ALA A 213 22.41 -2.27 8.00
C ALA A 213 22.19 -1.92 9.49
N ALA A 214 22.49 -2.85 10.41
CA ALA A 214 22.47 -2.60 11.84
C ALA A 214 23.60 -1.66 12.32
N GLN A 215 24.76 -1.70 11.66
CA GLN A 215 25.87 -0.76 11.91
C GLN A 215 25.65 0.62 11.26
N ALA A 216 24.77 0.69 10.26
CA ALA A 216 24.36 1.91 9.58
C ALA A 216 23.08 2.50 10.18
N GLU A 217 22.90 2.38 11.51
CA GLU A 217 21.90 3.18 12.21
C GLU A 217 22.06 4.67 11.84
N PRO A 218 20.94 5.40 11.68
CA PRO A 218 20.95 6.69 11.03
C PRO A 218 21.66 7.69 11.94
N GLU A 219 22.77 8.24 11.46
CA GLU A 219 23.13 9.59 11.87
C GLU A 219 21.89 10.48 11.70
N PRO A 220 21.58 11.34 12.68
CA PRO A 220 20.48 12.27 12.53
C PRO A 220 20.73 13.10 11.28
N ALA A 221 19.67 13.42 10.56
CA ALA A 221 19.66 14.33 9.43
C ALA A 221 20.46 15.62 9.74
N ALA A 222 21.76 15.63 9.44
CA ALA A 222 22.67 16.75 9.75
C ALA A 222 23.99 16.65 8.95
N ALA A 223 23.91 16.39 7.64
CA ALA A 223 24.98 16.80 6.72
C ALA A 223 24.42 16.91 5.29
N ALA A 224 23.96 18.13 4.99
CA ALA A 224 23.83 18.72 3.66
C ALA A 224 24.04 17.78 2.45
N ALA A 225 22.94 17.33 1.86
CA ALA A 225 22.94 17.12 0.41
C ALA A 225 23.12 18.52 -0.23
N PRO A 226 24.17 18.78 -1.03
CA PRO A 226 24.16 19.96 -1.87
C PRO A 226 23.05 19.75 -2.90
N THR A 227 21.98 20.55 -2.78
CA THR A 227 21.06 20.80 -3.90
C THR A 227 21.89 21.08 -5.15
N PRO A 228 21.71 20.33 -6.26
CA PRO A 228 22.23 20.79 -7.53
C PRO A 228 21.50 22.09 -7.87
N GLN A 229 22.18 23.21 -7.68
CA GLN A 229 21.75 24.50 -8.21
C GLN A 229 21.55 24.34 -9.72
N PRO A 230 20.42 24.76 -10.29
CA PRO A 230 20.29 24.85 -11.74
C PRO A 230 21.23 25.96 -12.21
N ALA A 231 22.35 25.57 -12.82
CA ALA A 231 23.27 26.49 -13.47
C ALA A 231 22.51 27.23 -14.57
N ALA A 232 22.25 28.50 -14.32
CA ALA A 232 21.81 29.45 -15.33
C ALA A 232 22.90 29.59 -16.41
N ALA A 233 22.45 29.45 -17.66
CA ALA A 233 22.91 30.15 -18.85
C ALA A 233 24.42 30.28 -19.10
N ALA A 234 24.92 29.45 -20.02
CA ALA A 234 25.97 29.86 -20.96
C ALA A 234 25.37 29.92 -22.39
N PRO A 235 25.79 30.88 -23.23
CA PRO A 235 25.02 31.32 -24.39
C PRO A 235 25.22 30.43 -25.63
N SER A 236 24.09 30.21 -26.30
CA SER A 236 23.84 29.98 -27.73
C SER A 236 25.06 29.86 -28.66
N ALA A 237 25.45 28.63 -29.01
CA ALA A 237 26.18 28.36 -30.24
C ALA A 237 25.18 28.27 -31.42
N GLN A 238 25.24 29.28 -32.30
CA GLN A 238 24.48 29.34 -33.54
C GLN A 238 24.88 28.20 -34.51
N PRO A 239 23.92 27.61 -35.25
CA PRO A 239 24.21 26.68 -36.33
C PRO A 239 24.62 27.42 -37.61
N PRO A 240 25.69 27.02 -38.33
CA PRO A 240 25.92 27.55 -39.67
C PRO A 240 24.99 26.88 -40.70
N ALA A 241 24.44 27.73 -41.56
CA ALA A 241 23.58 27.42 -42.70
C ALA A 241 24.36 26.77 -43.89
N PRO A 242 23.69 26.27 -44.95
CA PRO A 242 24.18 25.15 -45.77
C PRO A 242 24.75 25.51 -47.17
N ARG A 243 25.35 24.48 -47.81
CA ARG A 243 25.62 24.21 -49.28
C ARG A 243 27.04 24.50 -49.80
N PRO A 244 27.54 23.83 -50.88
CA PRO A 244 26.81 23.16 -51.98
C PRO A 244 27.29 21.74 -52.40
N ALA A 245 26.56 21.19 -53.38
CA ALA A 245 26.55 19.82 -53.87
C ALA A 245 27.65 19.43 -54.86
N ALA A 246 28.10 18.17 -54.82
CA ALA A 246 28.75 17.37 -55.88
C ALA A 246 29.28 16.06 -55.22
N GLN A 247 29.18 14.81 -55.69
CA GLN A 247 28.76 14.17 -56.94
C GLN A 247 28.39 12.69 -56.66
N ARG A 248 27.28 12.26 -57.26
CA ARG A 248 26.88 10.94 -57.80
C ARG A 248 27.70 9.67 -57.46
N THR A 249 26.99 8.61 -57.03
CA THR A 249 26.88 7.32 -57.77
C THR A 249 25.50 6.68 -57.53
N PRO A 250 24.88 6.02 -58.54
CA PRO A 250 23.49 5.58 -58.46
C PRO A 250 23.34 4.17 -57.86
N ALA A 251 22.51 4.04 -56.82
CA ALA A 251 22.04 2.74 -56.33
C ALA A 251 20.96 2.18 -57.26
N ARG A 252 21.16 0.93 -57.66
CA ARG A 252 20.38 0.16 -58.63
C ARG A 252 18.99 -0.17 -58.07
N ARG A 253 17.96 0.20 -58.83
CA ARG A 253 16.52 -0.07 -58.58
C ARG A 253 16.25 -1.59 -58.53
N PRO A 254 15.49 -2.12 -57.55
CA PRO A 254 15.00 -3.49 -57.63
C PRO A 254 13.81 -3.57 -58.59
N ALA A 255 13.81 -4.58 -59.47
CA ALA A 255 12.71 -4.89 -60.37
C ALA A 255 11.68 -5.80 -59.68
N PRO A 256 10.37 -5.68 -59.97
CA PRO A 256 9.34 -6.55 -59.42
C PRO A 256 9.05 -7.72 -60.36
N ARG A 257 8.86 -8.94 -59.81
CA ARG A 257 8.26 -10.08 -60.51
C ARG A 257 7.95 -11.24 -59.53
N PRO A 258 7.06 -12.19 -59.87
CA PRO A 258 5.60 -12.02 -59.82
C PRO A 258 4.91 -13.12 -58.96
N ALA A 259 3.59 -12.99 -58.88
CA ALA A 259 2.62 -13.80 -58.13
C ALA A 259 2.87 -15.32 -58.03
N ALA A 260 2.72 -15.83 -56.80
CA ALA A 260 2.45 -17.23 -56.51
C ALA A 260 1.07 -17.36 -55.83
N ARG A 261 0.37 -18.44 -56.22
CA ARG A 261 -1.02 -18.80 -55.97
C ARG A 261 -1.45 -18.86 -54.49
N PRO A 262 -2.77 -18.76 -54.21
CA PRO A 262 -3.32 -18.80 -52.86
C PRO A 262 -3.21 -20.20 -52.26
N ALA A 263 -2.64 -20.28 -51.05
CA ALA A 263 -2.68 -21.48 -50.23
C ALA A 263 -4.08 -21.61 -49.61
N ALA A 264 -4.65 -22.79 -49.76
CA ALA A 264 -5.98 -23.17 -49.33
C ALA A 264 -6.12 -23.23 -47.80
N SER A 265 -7.29 -22.80 -47.33
CA SER A 265 -7.81 -22.98 -45.97
C SER A 265 -7.87 -24.46 -45.57
N PRO A 266 -7.80 -24.76 -44.26
CA PRO A 266 -7.73 -26.12 -43.73
C PRO A 266 -9.06 -26.88 -43.88
N PRO A 267 -9.04 -28.22 -44.04
CA PRO A 267 -10.25 -29.02 -43.94
C PRO A 267 -10.61 -29.33 -42.47
N GLU A 268 -11.87 -29.09 -42.13
CA GLU A 268 -12.56 -29.64 -40.97
C GLU A 268 -12.54 -31.18 -41.00
N PRO A 269 -12.54 -31.84 -39.83
CA PRO A 269 -13.28 -33.07 -39.65
C PRO A 269 -14.63 -32.81 -38.97
N THR A 270 -15.66 -33.04 -39.76
CA THR A 270 -17.06 -33.26 -39.40
C THR A 270 -17.25 -34.21 -38.22
N GLY A 271 -18.19 -33.84 -37.34
CA GLY A 271 -19.19 -34.75 -36.79
C GLY A 271 -18.85 -35.49 -35.50
N GLU A 272 -19.35 -34.98 -34.37
CA GLU A 272 -20.32 -35.66 -33.48
C GLU A 272 -20.55 -34.80 -32.22
N ARG A 273 -21.79 -34.32 -32.06
CA ARG A 273 -22.38 -33.87 -30.79
C ARG A 273 -23.48 -34.90 -30.44
N PRO A 274 -24.01 -34.97 -29.22
CA PRO A 274 -23.41 -34.75 -27.88
C PRO A 274 -23.82 -35.87 -26.89
N TYR A 275 -23.03 -36.17 -25.86
CA TYR A 275 -23.54 -36.92 -24.69
C TYR A 275 -23.85 -35.94 -23.54
N GLN A 276 -25.15 -35.72 -23.30
CA GLN A 276 -25.65 -35.08 -22.09
C GLN A 276 -25.75 -36.12 -20.98
N PRO A 277 -25.18 -35.92 -19.78
CA PRO A 277 -25.58 -36.70 -18.62
C PRO A 277 -26.95 -36.21 -18.13
N ALA A 278 -27.93 -37.12 -18.19
CA ALA A 278 -29.28 -36.93 -17.72
C ALA A 278 -29.34 -36.51 -16.24
N ALA A 279 -30.21 -35.54 -15.96
CA ALA A 279 -30.59 -35.15 -14.61
C ALA A 279 -31.25 -36.34 -13.88
N ALA A 280 -30.69 -36.69 -12.72
CA ALA A 280 -31.28 -37.65 -11.81
C ALA A 280 -32.49 -37.02 -11.10
N ALA A 281 -33.69 -37.53 -11.40
CA ALA A 281 -34.89 -37.28 -10.61
C ALA A 281 -34.80 -38.05 -9.27
N PRO A 282 -35.30 -37.48 -8.17
CA PRO A 282 -35.26 -38.14 -6.86
C PRO A 282 -36.27 -39.29 -6.78
N ASN A 283 -35.75 -40.46 -6.45
CA ASN A 283 -36.51 -41.69 -6.18
C ASN A 283 -37.27 -41.52 -4.84
N GLN A 284 -38.61 -41.57 -4.89
CA GLN A 284 -39.45 -41.62 -3.70
C GLN A 284 -39.35 -43.01 -3.05
N PRO A 285 -39.14 -43.12 -1.73
CA PRO A 285 -39.23 -44.41 -1.05
C PRO A 285 -40.69 -44.85 -0.93
N ARG A 286 -40.99 -46.04 -1.48
CA ARG A 286 -42.23 -46.77 -1.20
C ARG A 286 -42.30 -47.07 0.29
N GLN A 287 -43.44 -46.69 0.87
CA GLN A 287 -43.90 -47.10 2.19
C GLN A 287 -43.96 -48.64 2.27
N SER A 288 -43.38 -49.17 3.33
CA SER A 288 -43.67 -50.50 3.84
C SER A 288 -44.00 -50.40 5.33
N VAL A 289 -44.96 -51.24 5.72
CA VAL A 289 -45.33 -51.69 7.07
C VAL A 289 -46.55 -51.03 7.72
N GLN A 290 -47.59 -51.89 7.85
CA GLN A 290 -48.81 -51.90 8.69
C GLN A 290 -50.01 -51.07 8.27
#